data_AF-A0A922VNH1-F1
#
_entry.id   AF-A0A922VNH1-F1
#
_cell.length_a   1.000
_cell.length_b   1.000
_cell.length_c   1.000
_cell.angle_alpha   90.00
_cell.angle_beta   90.00
_cell.angle_gamma   90.00
#
_symmetry.space_group_name_H-M   'P 1'
#
loop_
_entity.id
_entity.type
_entity.pdbx_description
1 polymer ?
#
loop_
_entity_poly.entity_id
_entity_poly.type
_entity_poly.pdbx_seq_one_letter_code
_entity_poly.pdbx_strand_id
1 'polypeptide(L)'
;MPRAADDFIIEGGVLTRGGKLLLYASAGAGKTTVADHLAGCLASCTPFLGRFAIDRTHRVLFVQGELAPAELASHGQNLLEVFGASPASDGLIFWLNKQLKLPRGLGSLRAAVELTRASVLVIDPFIRFFGGQNTRQPEEVGEFFESLDRLLDDPGLGLDGVVVLHHMNVAHERTAGSWAFEGWPSTIVRLDPVKGRPDCRRLLFEKVRSPDSTLFGHSIVARLGDQGYVIDDGPQDNTNPQGRGITVIADFLTAAGGEALRHAVSTHLQQALGIKQRQATNILGSARDLGVVVTEKVGREVLLRLVQPFVNE
;
A
#
# COMPACT_ATOMS: atom_id res chain seq x y z
N MET A 1 -3.65 4.46 26.49
CA MET A 1 -3.77 4.80 25.06
C MET A 1 -3.87 3.48 24.31
N PRO A 2 -4.80 3.33 23.35
CA PRO A 2 -4.86 2.13 22.51
C PRO A 2 -3.52 1.91 21.80
N ARG A 3 -3.15 0.66 21.56
CA ARG A 3 -1.95 0.35 20.75
C ARG A 3 -2.26 0.70 19.30
N ALA A 4 -1.23 1.02 18.52
CA ALA A 4 -1.42 1.34 17.09
C ALA A 4 -2.09 0.22 16.29
N ALA A 5 -1.97 -1.05 16.73
CA ALA A 5 -2.68 -2.18 16.13
C ALA A 5 -4.19 -2.19 16.42
N ASP A 6 -4.63 -1.58 17.52
CA ASP A 6 -6.05 -1.50 17.88
C ASP A 6 -6.74 -0.27 17.25
N ASP A 7 -5.96 0.66 16.67
CA ASP A 7 -6.46 1.93 16.09
C ASP A 7 -6.29 1.94 14.55
N PHE A 8 -6.89 0.94 13.91
CA PHE A 8 -6.88 0.80 12.46
C PHE A 8 -8.14 1.37 11.79
N ILE A 9 -7.98 1.79 10.53
CA ILE A 9 -9.07 1.96 9.56
C ILE A 9 -9.16 0.71 8.69
N ILE A 10 -8.01 0.17 8.32
CA ILE A 10 -7.86 -1.10 7.59
C ILE A 10 -6.89 -1.99 8.37
N GLU A 11 -7.36 -3.18 8.72
CA GLU A 11 -6.63 -4.20 9.47
C GLU A 11 -5.26 -4.54 8.86
N GLY A 12 -4.37 -5.10 9.68
CA GLY A 12 -3.01 -5.46 9.25
C GLY A 12 -2.08 -4.26 9.14
N GLY A 13 -2.52 -3.09 9.61
CA GLY A 13 -1.77 -1.84 9.51
C GLY A 13 -1.74 -1.24 8.11
N VAL A 14 -2.62 -1.68 7.20
CA VAL A 14 -2.70 -1.12 5.84
C VAL A 14 -3.00 0.38 5.91
N LEU A 15 -3.92 0.78 6.80
CA LEU A 15 -4.18 2.19 7.12
C LEU A 15 -4.61 2.31 8.58
N THR A 16 -3.85 3.06 9.38
CA THR A 16 -4.20 3.39 10.77
C THR A 16 -5.00 4.71 10.84
N ARG A 17 -5.62 5.00 11.98
CA ARG A 17 -6.17 6.33 12.23
C ARG A 17 -5.03 7.37 12.30
N GLY A 18 -5.27 8.56 11.74
CA GLY A 18 -4.23 9.54 11.40
C GLY A 18 -3.22 9.04 10.36
N GLY A 19 -3.49 7.90 9.71
CA GLY A 19 -2.58 7.23 8.80
C GLY A 19 -2.58 7.80 7.38
N LYS A 20 -1.50 7.52 6.65
CA LYS A 20 -1.22 8.03 5.31
C LYS A 20 -0.82 6.87 4.41
N LEU A 21 -1.66 6.51 3.45
CA LEU A 21 -1.41 5.44 2.50
C LEU A 21 -0.99 6.01 1.15
N LEU A 22 0.17 5.59 0.64
CA LEU A 22 0.62 5.87 -0.72
C LEU A 22 0.46 4.60 -1.57
N LEU A 23 -0.41 4.64 -2.56
CA LEU A 23 -0.56 3.58 -3.57
C LEU A 23 0.09 4.04 -4.87
N TYR A 24 1.05 3.29 -5.39
CA TYR A 24 1.76 3.72 -6.59
C TYR A 24 2.03 2.58 -7.57
N ALA A 25 2.08 2.92 -8.86
CA ALA A 25 2.17 1.95 -9.97
C ALA A 25 2.46 2.63 -11.29
N SER A 26 2.92 1.88 -12.28
CA SER A 26 3.02 2.35 -13.66
C SER A 26 1.66 2.77 -14.24
N ALA A 27 1.69 3.56 -15.32
CA ALA A 27 0.48 3.90 -16.06
C ALA A 27 -0.18 2.61 -16.61
N GLY A 28 -1.51 2.55 -16.56
CA GLY A 28 -2.27 1.37 -17.00
C GLY A 28 -2.24 0.16 -16.06
N ALA A 29 -1.53 0.22 -14.92
CA ALA A 29 -1.48 -0.88 -13.95
C ALA A 29 -2.77 -1.06 -13.13
N GLY A 30 -3.82 -0.26 -13.34
CA GLY A 30 -5.11 -0.42 -12.64
C GLY A 30 -5.18 0.21 -11.24
N LYS A 31 -4.39 1.26 -10.95
CA LYS A 31 -4.41 1.98 -9.66
C LYS A 31 -5.80 2.48 -9.30
N THR A 32 -6.43 3.22 -10.21
CA THR A 32 -7.76 3.79 -9.99
C THR A 32 -8.77 2.68 -9.68
N THR A 33 -8.75 1.56 -10.41
CA THR A 33 -9.63 0.41 -10.13
C THR A 33 -9.40 -0.19 -8.73
N VAL A 34 -8.15 -0.32 -8.27
CA VAL A 34 -7.85 -0.81 -6.91
C VAL A 34 -8.28 0.22 -5.85
N ALA A 35 -8.08 1.50 -6.11
CA ALA A 35 -8.49 2.57 -5.22
C ALA A 35 -10.01 2.73 -5.14
N ASP A 36 -10.72 2.58 -6.24
CA ASP A 36 -12.18 2.56 -6.30
C ASP A 36 -12.72 1.41 -5.44
N HIS A 37 -12.16 0.21 -5.59
CA HIS A 37 -12.52 -0.94 -4.79
C HIS A 37 -12.23 -0.70 -3.29
N LEU A 38 -11.05 -0.16 -2.96
CA LEU A 38 -10.71 0.23 -1.59
C LEU A 38 -11.72 1.24 -1.01
N ALA A 39 -12.06 2.27 -1.78
CA ALA A 39 -13.01 3.30 -1.37
C ALA A 39 -14.42 2.73 -1.17
N GLY A 40 -14.84 1.81 -2.04
CA GLY A 40 -16.05 1.01 -1.88
C GLY A 40 -16.04 0.21 -0.58
N CYS A 41 -14.95 -0.53 -0.29
CA CYS A 41 -14.79 -1.29 0.94
C CYS A 41 -14.88 -0.44 2.20
N LEU A 42 -14.20 0.71 2.22
CA LEU A 42 -14.25 1.67 3.31
C LEU A 42 -15.68 2.19 3.53
N ALA A 43 -16.40 2.51 2.44
CA ALA A 43 -17.74 3.06 2.50
C ALA A 43 -18.83 2.00 2.79
N SER A 44 -18.56 0.72 2.55
CA SER A 44 -19.48 -0.38 2.82
C SER A 44 -19.16 -1.14 4.11
N CYS A 45 -18.00 -0.88 4.74
CA CYS A 45 -17.44 -1.69 5.82
C CYS A 45 -17.20 -3.17 5.41
N THR A 46 -16.99 -3.44 4.13
CA THR A 46 -16.60 -4.79 3.67
C THR A 46 -15.08 -4.97 3.74
N PRO A 47 -14.56 -6.16 4.09
CA PRO A 47 -13.12 -6.39 4.15
C PRO A 47 -12.41 -6.05 2.83
N PHE A 48 -11.33 -5.27 2.90
CA PHE A 48 -10.50 -4.97 1.74
C PHE A 48 -9.79 -6.23 1.25
N LEU A 49 -9.90 -6.50 -0.06
CA LEU A 49 -9.45 -7.74 -0.71
C LEU A 49 -10.11 -9.01 -0.13
N GLY A 50 -11.23 -8.89 0.59
CA GLY A 50 -11.87 -10.01 1.28
C GLY A 50 -11.10 -10.52 2.50
N ARG A 51 -10.02 -9.85 2.92
CA ARG A 51 -9.18 -10.26 4.06
C ARG A 51 -9.07 -9.20 5.15
N PHE A 52 -8.74 -7.96 4.79
CA PHE A 52 -8.42 -6.94 5.79
C PHE A 52 -9.69 -6.27 6.28
N ALA A 53 -10.07 -6.50 7.52
CA ALA A 53 -11.26 -5.89 8.10
C ALA A 53 -11.20 -4.35 8.04
N ILE A 54 -12.36 -3.74 7.86
CA ILE A 54 -12.58 -2.31 8.02
C ILE A 54 -13.24 -2.11 9.38
N ASP A 55 -12.75 -1.18 10.19
CA ASP A 55 -13.23 -0.99 11.57
C ASP A 55 -14.70 -0.52 11.62
N ARG A 56 -15.11 0.33 10.68
CA ARG A 56 -16.47 0.85 10.55
C ARG A 56 -16.75 1.36 9.12
N THR A 57 -18.01 1.68 8.85
CA THR A 57 -18.36 2.45 7.64
C THR A 57 -17.74 3.85 7.69
N HIS A 58 -17.03 4.22 6.64
CA HIS A 58 -16.46 5.54 6.46
C HIS A 58 -17.19 6.35 5.38
N ARG A 59 -17.24 7.67 5.56
CA ARG A 59 -17.52 8.58 4.44
C ARG A 59 -16.22 8.86 3.71
N VAL A 60 -16.19 8.53 2.43
CA VAL A 60 -15.00 8.61 1.58
C VAL A 60 -15.20 9.71 0.54
N LEU A 61 -14.35 10.72 0.57
CA LEU A 61 -14.25 11.71 -0.51
C LEU A 61 -13.15 11.27 -1.47
N PHE A 62 -13.53 10.88 -2.68
CA PHE A 62 -12.62 10.49 -3.75
C PHE A 62 -12.44 11.65 -4.73
N VAL A 63 -11.30 12.32 -4.66
CA VAL A 63 -10.97 13.45 -5.53
C VAL A 63 -10.25 12.93 -6.77
N GLN A 64 -10.93 13.03 -7.91
CA GLN A 64 -10.47 12.51 -9.20
C GLN A 64 -10.03 13.67 -10.11
N GLY A 65 -8.77 13.62 -10.57
CA GLY A 65 -8.14 14.68 -11.36
C GLY A 65 -7.85 14.31 -12.81
N GLU A 66 -7.98 13.03 -13.17
CA GLU A 66 -7.56 12.50 -14.48
C GLU A 66 -8.75 12.14 -15.38
N LEU A 67 -9.70 11.34 -14.87
CA LEU A 67 -10.78 10.75 -15.67
C LEU A 67 -11.69 11.78 -16.37
N ALA A 68 -12.19 11.43 -17.55
CA ALA A 68 -13.32 12.11 -18.17
C ALA A 68 -14.63 11.78 -17.44
N PRO A 69 -15.68 12.62 -17.54
CA PRO A 69 -16.97 12.35 -16.89
C PRO A 69 -17.58 10.98 -17.23
N ALA A 70 -17.44 10.53 -18.48
CA ALA A 70 -17.95 9.23 -18.92
C ALA A 70 -17.18 8.05 -18.30
N GLU A 71 -15.86 8.18 -18.14
CA GLU A 71 -15.03 7.15 -17.48
C GLU A 71 -15.39 7.09 -15.99
N LEU A 72 -15.52 8.24 -15.32
CA LEU A 72 -15.95 8.30 -13.93
C LEU A 72 -17.35 7.68 -13.74
N ALA A 73 -18.28 7.94 -14.66
CA ALA A 73 -19.61 7.32 -14.61
C ALA A 73 -19.53 5.79 -14.76
N SER A 74 -18.69 5.28 -15.67
CA SER A 74 -18.48 3.84 -15.82
C SER A 74 -17.88 3.20 -14.57
N HIS A 75 -16.90 3.87 -13.94
CA HIS A 75 -16.34 3.42 -12.66
C HIS A 75 -17.40 3.40 -11.55
N GLY A 76 -18.23 4.44 -11.47
CA GLY A 76 -19.35 4.51 -10.54
C GLY A 76 -20.37 3.38 -10.75
N GLN A 77 -20.70 3.05 -12.00
CA GLN A 77 -21.58 1.92 -12.33
C GLN A 77 -20.99 0.58 -11.86
N ASN A 78 -19.71 0.33 -12.15
CA ASN A 78 -19.04 -0.88 -11.69
C ASN A 78 -19.04 -0.99 -10.15
N LEU A 79 -18.87 0.13 -9.44
CA LEU A 79 -18.95 0.16 -7.99
C LEU A 79 -20.37 -0.08 -7.47
N LEU A 80 -21.41 0.40 -8.16
CA LEU A 80 -22.79 0.12 -7.78
C LEU A 80 -23.17 -1.35 -7.98
N GLU A 81 -22.60 -2.03 -8.98
CA GLU A 81 -22.80 -3.47 -9.15
C GLU A 81 -22.24 -4.27 -7.96
N VAL A 82 -21.10 -3.85 -7.41
CA VAL A 82 -20.43 -4.53 -6.29
C VAL A 82 -20.97 -4.09 -4.93
N PHE A 83 -21.20 -2.79 -4.73
CA PHE A 83 -21.48 -2.17 -3.43
C PHE A 83 -22.82 -1.42 -3.36
N GLY A 84 -23.63 -1.40 -4.42
CA GLY A 84 -24.83 -0.55 -4.50
C GLY A 84 -25.97 -0.91 -3.53
N ALA A 85 -25.96 -2.12 -2.97
CA ALA A 85 -26.89 -2.55 -1.91
C ALA A 85 -26.31 -2.35 -0.50
N SER A 86 -25.25 -1.54 -0.35
CA SER A 86 -24.54 -1.28 0.90
C SER A 86 -24.52 0.21 1.24
N PRO A 87 -24.07 0.60 2.46
CA PRO A 87 -23.91 2.01 2.83
C PRO A 87 -22.99 2.82 1.90
N ALA A 88 -22.21 2.17 1.04
CA ALA A 88 -21.34 2.84 0.07
C ALA A 88 -22.10 3.75 -0.91
N SER A 89 -23.38 3.48 -1.19
CA SER A 89 -24.20 4.34 -2.07
C SER A 89 -24.28 5.79 -1.59
N ASP A 90 -24.23 6.00 -0.27
CA ASP A 90 -24.33 7.31 0.38
C ASP A 90 -22.98 7.77 0.97
N GLY A 91 -22.09 6.80 1.23
CA GLY A 91 -20.80 7.00 1.87
C GLY A 91 -19.66 7.33 0.92
N LEU A 92 -19.72 6.90 -0.35
CA LEU A 92 -18.67 7.11 -1.34
C LEU A 92 -19.01 8.28 -2.28
N ILE A 93 -18.24 9.36 -2.18
CA ILE A 93 -18.50 10.61 -2.90
C ILE A 93 -17.34 10.89 -3.84
N PHE A 94 -17.63 10.91 -5.14
CA PHE A 94 -16.66 11.31 -6.15
C PHE A 94 -16.71 12.81 -6.41
N TRP A 95 -15.55 13.46 -6.35
CA TRP A 95 -15.37 14.85 -6.75
C TRP A 95 -14.40 14.93 -7.93
N LEU A 96 -14.95 15.08 -9.13
CA LEU A 96 -14.16 15.35 -10.33
C LEU A 96 -13.69 16.80 -10.32
N ASN A 97 -12.40 17.02 -10.04
CA ASN A 97 -11.82 18.36 -10.04
C ASN A 97 -10.43 18.39 -10.65
N LYS A 98 -10.36 18.75 -11.94
CA LYS A 98 -9.08 18.87 -12.67
C LYS A 98 -8.34 20.18 -12.42
N GLN A 99 -8.96 21.14 -11.72
CA GLN A 99 -8.42 22.48 -11.48
C GLN A 99 -7.80 22.62 -10.09
N LEU A 100 -8.10 21.70 -9.17
CA LEU A 100 -7.56 21.71 -7.82
C LEU A 100 -6.03 21.55 -7.85
N LYS A 101 -5.31 22.45 -7.16
CA LYS A 101 -3.86 22.44 -7.03
C LYS A 101 -3.46 22.78 -5.61
N LEU A 102 -2.72 21.91 -4.91
CA LEU A 102 -2.21 22.19 -3.57
C LEU A 102 -0.82 22.84 -3.64
N PRO A 103 -0.51 23.79 -2.74
CA PRO A 103 -1.31 24.23 -1.58
C PRO A 103 -2.43 25.23 -1.89
N ARG A 104 -2.44 25.86 -3.08
CA ARG A 104 -3.34 26.99 -3.40
C ARG A 104 -4.84 26.69 -3.25
N GLY A 105 -5.25 25.46 -3.53
CA GLY A 105 -6.62 24.98 -3.48
C GLY A 105 -7.03 24.34 -2.15
N LEU A 106 -6.21 24.45 -1.11
CA LEU A 106 -6.47 23.83 0.20
C LEU A 106 -7.81 24.26 0.78
N GLY A 107 -8.19 25.53 0.65
CA GLY A 107 -9.49 26.02 1.12
C GLY A 107 -10.68 25.34 0.44
N SER A 108 -10.60 25.13 -0.88
CA SER A 108 -11.64 24.40 -1.63
C SER A 108 -11.70 22.92 -1.24
N LEU A 109 -10.55 22.30 -1.00
CA LEU A 109 -10.48 20.91 -0.55
C LEU A 109 -11.06 20.76 0.87
N ARG A 110 -10.72 21.69 1.78
CA ARG A 110 -11.30 21.76 3.13
C ARG A 110 -12.81 21.88 3.08
N ALA A 111 -13.34 22.83 2.30
CA ALA A 111 -14.77 23.01 2.13
C ALA A 111 -15.47 21.75 1.58
N ALA A 112 -14.83 21.02 0.67
CA ALA A 112 -15.37 19.75 0.17
C ALA A 112 -15.39 18.67 1.26
N VAL A 113 -14.33 18.55 2.08
CA VAL A 113 -14.30 17.64 3.24
C VAL A 113 -15.40 18.00 4.25
N GLU A 114 -15.55 19.28 4.60
CA GLU A 114 -16.58 19.76 5.53
C GLU A 114 -18.00 19.45 5.01
N LEU A 115 -18.27 19.77 3.74
CA LEU A 115 -19.58 19.56 3.12
C LEU A 115 -19.95 18.07 3.08
N THR A 116 -18.98 17.23 2.74
CA THR A 116 -19.19 15.77 2.62
C THR A 116 -19.11 15.06 3.96
N ARG A 117 -18.54 15.69 4.99
CA ARG A 117 -18.18 15.07 6.27
C ARG A 117 -17.36 13.80 6.05
N ALA A 118 -16.39 13.87 5.14
CA ALA A 118 -15.55 12.75 4.81
C ALA A 118 -14.58 12.43 5.96
N SER A 119 -14.58 11.18 6.40
CA SER A 119 -13.60 10.65 7.35
C SER A 119 -12.37 10.08 6.64
N VAL A 120 -12.45 9.74 5.35
CA VAL A 120 -11.29 9.32 4.56
C VAL A 120 -11.22 10.12 3.27
N LEU A 121 -10.03 10.62 2.95
CA LEU A 121 -9.76 11.37 1.72
C LEU A 121 -8.90 10.54 0.77
N VAL A 122 -9.35 10.38 -0.47
CA VAL A 122 -8.59 9.74 -1.55
C VAL A 122 -8.23 10.77 -2.63
N ILE A 123 -6.96 10.84 -3.01
CA ILE A 123 -6.43 11.75 -4.02
C ILE A 123 -5.89 10.95 -5.22
N ASP A 124 -6.55 11.03 -6.38
CA ASP A 124 -6.15 10.28 -7.58
C ASP A 124 -6.06 11.14 -8.87
N PRO A 125 -4.88 11.24 -9.51
CA PRO A 125 -3.54 10.95 -8.99
C PRO A 125 -2.86 12.22 -8.46
N PHE A 126 -1.89 12.06 -7.56
CA PHE A 126 -1.01 13.10 -7.01
C PHE A 126 -0.62 14.16 -8.03
N ILE A 127 -0.14 13.74 -9.20
CA ILE A 127 0.44 14.65 -10.21
C ILE A 127 -0.59 15.66 -10.75
N ARG A 128 -1.88 15.33 -10.72
CA ARG A 128 -2.95 16.25 -11.15
C ARG A 128 -3.26 17.31 -10.11
N PHE A 129 -2.93 17.07 -8.85
CA PHE A 129 -3.18 18.00 -7.74
C PHE A 129 -1.91 18.71 -7.25
N PHE A 130 -0.74 18.28 -7.72
CA PHE A 130 0.52 18.96 -7.48
C PHE A 130 0.54 20.35 -8.14
N GLY A 131 0.72 21.39 -7.33
CA GLY A 131 0.81 22.79 -7.76
C GLY A 131 2.23 23.31 -8.01
N GLY A 132 3.25 22.52 -7.68
CA GLY A 132 4.65 22.85 -7.90
C GLY A 132 5.08 22.75 -9.36
N GLN A 133 6.30 23.20 -9.66
CA GLN A 133 6.90 23.16 -10.98
C GLN A 133 7.71 21.88 -11.21
N ASN A 134 8.26 21.29 -10.15
CA ASN A 134 9.18 20.17 -10.25
C ASN A 134 8.98 19.14 -9.13
N THR A 135 8.46 17.97 -9.49
CA THR A 135 8.24 16.86 -8.55
C THR A 135 9.52 16.23 -7.99
N ARG A 136 10.69 16.65 -8.48
CA ARG A 136 12.00 16.26 -7.94
C ARG A 136 12.50 17.20 -6.84
N GLN A 137 11.85 18.33 -6.61
CA GLN A 137 12.19 19.24 -5.51
C GLN A 137 11.45 18.79 -4.24
N PRO A 138 12.17 18.34 -3.20
CA PRO A 138 11.52 17.82 -2.00
C PRO A 138 10.66 18.84 -1.28
N GLU A 139 11.04 20.11 -1.32
CA GLU A 139 10.31 21.21 -0.69
C GLU A 139 8.92 21.39 -1.32
N GLU A 140 8.83 21.43 -2.65
CA GLU A 140 7.55 21.57 -3.35
C GLU A 140 6.62 20.37 -3.12
N VAL A 141 7.20 19.14 -3.13
CA VAL A 141 6.44 17.92 -2.80
C VAL A 141 6.00 17.93 -1.33
N GLY A 142 6.85 18.45 -0.45
CA GLY A 142 6.56 18.67 0.97
C GLY A 142 5.35 19.57 1.16
N GLU A 143 5.29 20.72 0.47
CA GLU A 143 4.14 21.65 0.56
C GLU A 143 2.80 21.00 0.18
N PHE A 144 2.81 20.10 -0.81
CA PHE A 144 1.64 19.31 -1.17
C PHE A 144 1.20 18.42 0.00
N PHE A 145 2.12 17.66 0.58
CA PHE A 145 1.82 16.74 1.67
C PHE A 145 1.48 17.44 2.98
N GLU A 146 2.13 18.56 3.29
CA GLU A 146 1.78 19.44 4.41
C GLU A 146 0.35 19.98 4.29
N SER A 147 -0.13 20.21 3.06
CA SER A 147 -1.52 20.62 2.85
C SER A 147 -2.50 19.53 3.27
N LEU A 148 -2.16 18.25 3.06
CA LEU A 148 -2.97 17.12 3.50
C LEU A 148 -2.86 16.91 5.01
N ASP A 149 -1.68 17.10 5.58
CA ASP A 149 -1.46 17.03 7.03
C ASP A 149 -2.30 18.07 7.77
N ARG A 150 -2.37 19.30 7.26
CA ARG A 150 -3.25 20.34 7.83
C ARG A 150 -4.73 19.95 7.84
N LEU A 151 -5.19 19.14 6.89
CA LEU A 151 -6.58 18.64 6.90
C LEU A 151 -6.76 17.49 7.87
N LEU A 152 -5.78 16.58 7.93
CA LEU A 152 -5.80 15.41 8.81
C LEU A 152 -5.69 15.81 10.29
N ASP A 153 -4.90 16.85 10.58
CA ASP A 153 -4.65 17.37 11.92
C ASP A 153 -5.73 18.38 12.39
N ASP A 154 -6.68 18.76 11.54
CA ASP A 154 -7.78 19.65 11.92
C ASP A 154 -8.89 18.85 12.63
N PRO A 155 -9.03 18.97 13.97
CA PRO A 155 -10.02 18.20 14.72
C PRO A 155 -11.46 18.57 14.36
N GLY A 156 -11.69 19.71 13.69
CA GLY A 156 -13.00 20.12 13.22
C GLY A 156 -13.47 19.37 11.97
N LEU A 157 -12.56 18.72 11.23
CA LEU A 157 -12.91 18.00 10.00
C LEU A 157 -13.28 16.53 10.24
N GLY A 158 -12.79 15.92 11.32
CA GLY A 158 -13.04 14.50 11.60
C GLY A 158 -12.42 13.55 10.57
N LEU A 159 -11.35 13.98 9.91
CA LEU A 159 -10.60 13.18 8.95
C LEU A 159 -9.76 12.14 9.71
N ASP A 160 -9.96 10.87 9.40
CA ASP A 160 -9.27 9.73 10.03
C ASP A 160 -8.05 9.28 9.22
N GLY A 161 -8.05 9.45 7.89
CA GLY A 161 -6.94 8.97 7.06
C GLY A 161 -6.93 9.49 5.63
N VAL A 162 -5.76 9.44 5.00
CA VAL A 162 -5.54 9.94 3.64
C VAL A 162 -4.89 8.87 2.76
N VAL A 163 -5.42 8.70 1.55
CA VAL A 163 -4.89 7.82 0.51
C VAL A 163 -4.47 8.66 -0.70
N VAL A 164 -3.24 8.50 -1.18
CA VAL A 164 -2.72 9.21 -2.34
C VAL A 164 -2.27 8.20 -3.40
N LEU A 165 -2.71 8.40 -4.64
CA LEU A 165 -2.29 7.60 -5.79
C LEU A 165 -1.16 8.29 -6.55
N HIS A 166 -0.12 7.55 -6.91
CA HIS A 166 1.05 8.09 -7.62
C HIS A 166 1.46 7.23 -8.83
N HIS A 167 1.94 7.85 -9.90
CA HIS A 167 2.47 7.12 -11.06
C HIS A 167 3.95 6.81 -10.85
N MET A 168 4.37 5.57 -11.11
CA MET A 168 5.78 5.26 -11.30
C MET A 168 6.25 5.87 -12.63
N ASN A 169 7.37 6.59 -12.59
CA ASN A 169 8.06 6.95 -13.82
C ASN A 169 8.68 5.70 -14.48
N VAL A 170 8.85 5.78 -15.80
CA VAL A 170 9.24 4.66 -16.69
C VAL A 170 10.65 4.12 -16.38
N ALA A 171 11.51 4.93 -15.77
CA ALA A 171 12.76 4.47 -15.17
C ALA A 171 12.44 3.95 -13.76
N HIS A 172 12.72 2.67 -13.48
CA HIS A 172 12.65 2.02 -12.16
C HIS A 172 13.49 2.68 -11.05
N GLU A 173 13.85 3.95 -11.20
CA GLU A 173 14.41 4.78 -10.15
C GLU A 173 13.34 4.92 -9.07
N ARG A 174 13.69 4.46 -7.86
CA ARG A 174 13.05 4.81 -6.59
C ARG A 174 12.38 6.17 -6.73
N THR A 175 11.05 6.21 -6.59
CA THR A 175 10.19 7.41 -6.49
C THR A 175 10.96 8.70 -6.74
N ALA A 176 11.00 9.12 -8.01
CA ALA A 176 11.86 10.18 -8.51
C ALA A 176 12.08 11.35 -7.52
N GLY A 177 13.25 11.35 -6.88
CA GLY A 177 13.93 12.55 -6.38
C GLY A 177 13.51 13.16 -5.05
N SER A 178 12.35 12.83 -4.49
CA SER A 178 11.90 13.43 -3.21
C SER A 178 11.74 12.39 -2.10
N TRP A 179 12.61 12.49 -1.10
CA TRP A 179 12.51 11.76 0.17
C TRP A 179 11.16 11.97 0.88
N ALA A 180 10.38 12.99 0.49
CA ALA A 180 9.04 13.22 1.01
C ALA A 180 8.07 12.05 0.69
N PHE A 181 8.18 11.43 -0.50
CA PHE A 181 7.35 10.27 -0.85
C PHE A 181 7.66 9.04 0.01
N GLU A 182 8.90 8.90 0.45
CA GLU A 182 9.30 7.82 1.36
C GLU A 182 8.99 8.17 2.82
N GLY A 183 9.12 9.45 3.20
CA GLY A 183 9.01 9.93 4.58
C GLY A 183 7.58 10.15 5.07
N TRP A 184 6.72 10.74 4.23
CA TRP A 184 5.36 11.14 4.57
C TRP A 184 4.41 9.97 4.86
N PRO A 185 4.24 8.97 3.97
CA PRO A 185 3.25 7.92 4.19
C PRO A 185 3.65 7.00 5.34
N SER A 186 2.66 6.54 6.11
CA SER A 186 2.82 5.46 7.08
C SER A 186 2.85 4.09 6.40
N THR A 187 2.14 3.96 5.28
CA THR A 187 2.06 2.74 4.48
C THR A 187 2.32 3.05 3.00
N ILE A 188 3.19 2.27 2.37
CA ILE A 188 3.48 2.37 0.92
C ILE A 188 3.15 1.02 0.28
N VAL A 189 2.28 1.07 -0.72
CA VAL A 189 1.90 -0.10 -1.52
C VAL A 189 2.26 0.16 -2.98
N ARG A 190 3.10 -0.71 -3.54
CA ARG A 190 3.34 -0.77 -4.98
C ARG A 190 2.38 -1.75 -5.63
N LEU A 191 1.76 -1.35 -6.74
CA LEU A 191 0.90 -2.20 -7.54
C LEU A 191 1.61 -2.61 -8.84
N ASP A 192 1.67 -3.90 -9.10
CA ASP A 192 2.17 -4.46 -10.36
C ASP A 192 1.10 -5.27 -11.10
N PRO A 193 1.05 -5.23 -12.44
CA PRO A 193 0.31 -6.23 -13.20
C PRO A 193 0.95 -7.61 -13.04
N VAL A 194 0.13 -8.66 -12.97
CA VAL A 194 0.62 -10.05 -12.96
C VAL A 194 0.72 -10.54 -14.40
N LYS A 195 1.93 -10.94 -14.82
CA LYS A 195 2.19 -11.40 -16.19
C LYS A 195 1.30 -12.59 -16.55
N GLY A 196 0.58 -12.49 -17.66
CA GLY A 196 -0.33 -13.54 -18.15
C GLY A 196 -1.66 -13.61 -17.42
N ARG A 197 -1.91 -12.73 -16.44
CA ARG A 197 -3.15 -12.69 -15.64
C ARG A 197 -3.70 -11.26 -15.60
N PRO A 198 -4.40 -10.82 -16.66
CA PRO A 198 -4.80 -9.42 -16.83
C PRO A 198 -5.82 -8.93 -15.80
N ASP A 199 -6.52 -9.84 -15.15
CA ASP A 199 -7.45 -9.63 -14.04
C ASP A 199 -6.75 -9.55 -12.67
N CYS A 200 -5.45 -9.87 -12.60
CA CYS A 200 -4.71 -9.94 -11.35
C CYS A 200 -3.74 -8.78 -11.17
N ARG A 201 -3.61 -8.31 -9.93
CA ARG A 201 -2.66 -7.30 -9.50
C ARG A 201 -1.88 -7.80 -8.31
N ARG A 202 -0.58 -7.50 -8.27
CA ARG A 202 0.27 -7.77 -7.11
C ARG A 202 0.43 -6.47 -6.32
N LEU A 203 0.04 -6.50 -5.05
CA LEU A 203 0.25 -5.44 -4.08
C LEU A 203 1.50 -5.79 -3.28
N LEU A 204 2.59 -5.06 -3.44
CA LEU A 204 3.79 -5.17 -2.63
C LEU A 204 3.78 -4.08 -1.55
N PHE A 205 3.84 -4.48 -0.29
CA PHE A 205 3.89 -3.58 0.86
C PHE A 205 5.34 -3.20 1.15
N GLU A 206 5.77 -2.05 0.64
CA GLU A 206 7.15 -1.59 0.73
C GLU A 206 7.44 -0.80 2.01
N LYS A 207 6.39 -0.41 2.74
CA LYS A 207 6.50 0.24 4.04
C LYS A 207 5.20 0.02 4.79
N VAL A 208 5.31 -0.36 6.06
CA VAL A 208 4.19 -0.36 7.00
C VAL A 208 4.72 0.07 8.36
N ARG A 209 4.23 1.17 8.91
CA ARG A 209 4.68 1.70 10.21
C ARG A 209 3.94 1.11 11.41
N SER A 210 2.86 0.38 11.20
CA SER A 210 2.16 -0.27 12.31
C SER A 210 3.09 -1.33 12.93
N PRO A 211 3.37 -1.27 14.25
CA PRO A 211 4.39 -2.08 14.89
C PRO A 211 4.07 -3.58 14.88
N ASP A 212 2.79 -3.94 14.86
CA ASP A 212 2.33 -5.32 14.87
C ASP A 212 2.00 -5.83 13.44
N SER A 213 2.30 -5.04 12.41
CA SER A 213 2.06 -5.47 11.02
C SER A 213 3.13 -6.42 10.54
N THR A 214 2.67 -7.53 9.97
CA THR A 214 3.51 -8.51 9.27
C THR A 214 3.58 -8.22 7.78
N LEU A 215 2.97 -7.14 7.28
CA LEU A 215 2.85 -6.91 5.83
C LEU A 215 4.12 -6.35 5.19
N PHE A 216 5.05 -5.75 5.94
CA PHE A 216 6.25 -5.16 5.36
C PHE A 216 7.11 -6.20 4.61
N GLY A 217 7.37 -5.96 3.32
CA GLY A 217 8.06 -6.88 2.43
C GLY A 217 7.18 -8.00 1.85
N HIS A 218 5.92 -8.12 2.27
CA HIS A 218 4.98 -9.09 1.74
C HIS A 218 4.34 -8.59 0.45
N SER A 219 4.03 -9.54 -0.44
CA SER A 219 3.25 -9.28 -1.64
C SER A 219 1.99 -10.12 -1.65
N ILE A 220 0.85 -9.50 -1.95
CA ILE A 220 -0.44 -10.17 -2.12
C ILE A 220 -0.84 -10.09 -3.58
N VAL A 221 -1.27 -11.19 -4.16
CA VAL A 221 -1.93 -11.17 -5.46
C VAL A 221 -3.43 -11.05 -5.21
N ALA A 222 -4.05 -10.06 -5.83
CA ALA A 222 -5.48 -9.86 -5.82
C ALA A 222 -6.03 -10.04 -7.24
N ARG A 223 -7.16 -10.73 -7.36
CA ARG A 223 -7.87 -10.94 -8.62
C ARG A 223 -9.15 -10.14 -8.63
N LEU A 224 -9.39 -9.41 -9.72
CA LEU A 224 -10.65 -8.74 -9.99
C LEU A 224 -11.68 -9.78 -10.42
N GLY A 225 -12.77 -9.90 -9.67
CA GLY A 225 -13.94 -10.70 -10.03
C GLY A 225 -15.23 -9.91 -9.83
N ASP A 226 -16.36 -10.63 -9.82
CA ASP A 226 -17.70 -10.03 -9.76
C ASP A 226 -17.98 -9.27 -8.45
N GLN A 227 -17.21 -9.55 -7.39
CA GLN A 227 -17.30 -8.89 -6.08
C GLN A 227 -16.19 -7.84 -5.87
N GLY A 228 -15.54 -7.41 -6.96
CA GLY A 228 -14.35 -6.56 -6.91
C GLY A 228 -13.06 -7.38 -6.71
N TYR A 229 -12.04 -6.77 -6.09
CA TYR A 229 -10.78 -7.47 -5.84
C TYR A 229 -10.90 -8.40 -4.63
N VAL A 230 -10.46 -9.64 -4.79
CA VAL A 230 -10.27 -10.59 -3.69
C VAL A 230 -8.85 -11.09 -3.70
N ILE A 231 -8.32 -11.48 -2.54
CA ILE A 231 -7.05 -12.19 -2.50
C ILE A 231 -7.18 -13.44 -3.36
N ASP A 232 -6.20 -13.57 -4.24
CA ASP A 232 -6.02 -14.73 -5.06
C ASP A 232 -4.77 -15.43 -4.59
N ASP A 233 -4.97 -16.37 -3.68
CA ASP A 233 -3.93 -17.28 -3.22
C ASP A 233 -3.36 -18.11 -4.38
N GLY A 234 -4.06 -18.12 -5.53
CA GLY A 234 -3.82 -19.00 -6.66
C GLY A 234 -3.79 -20.47 -6.23
N PRO A 235 -3.45 -21.40 -7.13
CA PRO A 235 -2.53 -22.45 -6.70
C PRO A 235 -1.27 -21.70 -6.21
N GLN A 236 -0.89 -21.84 -4.94
CA GLN A 236 0.34 -21.23 -4.38
C GLN A 236 1.38 -21.14 -5.49
N ASP A 237 1.79 -19.93 -5.85
CA ASP A 237 2.75 -19.72 -6.93
C ASP A 237 4.09 -20.33 -6.51
N ASN A 238 4.21 -21.64 -6.69
CA ASN A 238 5.41 -22.45 -6.47
C ASN A 238 6.55 -21.98 -7.36
N THR A 239 6.30 -21.04 -8.28
CA THR A 239 7.27 -20.52 -9.23
C THR A 239 7.86 -19.16 -8.85
N ASN A 240 7.42 -18.53 -7.75
CA ASN A 240 8.08 -17.34 -7.19
C ASN A 240 8.99 -17.69 -5.99
N PRO A 241 10.23 -18.16 -6.23
CA PRO A 241 11.14 -18.56 -5.17
C PRO A 241 11.56 -17.40 -4.25
N GLN A 242 11.39 -16.14 -4.66
CA GLN A 242 11.77 -14.99 -3.82
C GLN A 242 10.86 -14.80 -2.61
N GLY A 243 9.53 -14.81 -2.80
CA GLY A 243 8.58 -14.65 -1.70
C GLY A 243 8.65 -15.80 -0.70
N ARG A 244 8.60 -17.05 -1.21
CA ARG A 244 8.80 -18.25 -0.37
C ARG A 244 10.16 -18.26 0.31
N GLY A 245 11.19 -17.75 -0.36
CA GLY A 245 12.52 -17.65 0.19
C GLY A 245 12.60 -16.78 1.43
N ILE A 246 11.89 -15.66 1.47
CA ILE A 246 11.87 -14.79 2.65
C ILE A 246 11.21 -15.49 3.83
N THR A 247 10.03 -16.11 3.62
CA THR A 247 9.34 -16.88 4.66
C THR A 247 10.20 -18.04 5.17
N VAL A 248 10.82 -18.80 4.26
CA VAL A 248 11.72 -19.91 4.61
C VAL A 248 12.94 -19.42 5.41
N ILE A 249 13.51 -18.26 5.08
CA ILE A 249 14.59 -17.66 5.89
C ILE A 249 14.10 -17.37 7.30
N ALA A 250 12.94 -16.70 7.41
CA ALA A 250 12.39 -16.30 8.70
C ALA A 250 12.05 -17.52 9.58
N ASP A 251 11.36 -18.51 9.02
CA ASP A 251 11.01 -19.75 9.74
C ASP A 251 12.25 -20.50 10.21
N PHE A 252 13.26 -20.63 9.33
CA PHE A 252 14.51 -21.30 9.67
C PHE A 252 15.27 -20.56 10.78
N LEU A 253 15.38 -19.23 10.70
CA LEU A 253 16.06 -18.44 11.72
C LEU A 253 15.30 -18.48 13.05
N THR A 254 13.98 -18.40 13.03
CA THR A 254 13.14 -18.55 14.23
C THR A 254 13.37 -19.91 14.90
N ALA A 255 13.35 -21.00 14.13
CA ALA A 255 13.64 -22.34 14.63
C ALA A 255 15.09 -22.49 15.15
N ALA A 256 16.04 -21.72 14.62
CA ALA A 256 17.44 -21.67 15.06
C ALA A 256 17.70 -20.71 16.25
N GLY A 257 16.67 -20.14 16.86
CA GLY A 257 16.83 -19.22 18.00
C GLY A 257 17.09 -17.76 17.61
N GLY A 258 16.74 -17.37 16.38
CA GLY A 258 16.81 -16.00 15.86
C GLY A 258 18.06 -15.70 15.02
N GLU A 259 19.03 -16.62 14.96
CA GLU A 259 20.27 -16.41 14.21
C GLU A 259 20.86 -17.71 13.64
N ALA A 260 21.53 -17.61 12.49
CA ALA A 260 22.26 -18.73 11.91
C ALA A 260 23.37 -18.25 10.94
N LEU A 261 24.34 -19.11 10.67
CA LEU A 261 25.37 -18.82 9.68
C LEU A 261 24.76 -18.71 8.28
N ARG A 262 25.22 -17.73 7.48
CA ARG A 262 24.74 -17.48 6.11
C ARG A 262 24.78 -18.72 5.23
N HIS A 263 25.82 -19.54 5.37
CA HIS A 263 25.95 -20.77 4.58
C HIS A 263 24.86 -21.79 4.97
N ALA A 264 24.51 -21.91 6.25
CA ALA A 264 23.45 -22.80 6.72
C ALA A 264 22.08 -22.36 6.19
N VAL A 265 21.75 -21.06 6.29
CA VAL A 265 20.49 -20.50 5.73
C VAL A 265 20.44 -20.72 4.21
N SER A 266 21.55 -20.48 3.51
CA SER A 266 21.65 -20.70 2.06
C SER A 266 21.47 -22.18 1.68
N THR A 267 22.01 -23.12 2.44
CA THR A 267 21.82 -24.55 2.21
C THR A 267 20.37 -24.95 2.46
N HIS A 268 19.77 -24.46 3.54
CA HIS A 268 18.36 -24.73 3.85
C HIS A 268 17.42 -24.21 2.76
N LEU A 269 17.65 -22.98 2.27
CA LEU A 269 16.90 -22.41 1.15
C LEU A 269 16.97 -23.25 -0.12
N GLN A 270 18.16 -23.76 -0.46
CA GLN A 270 18.34 -24.62 -1.64
C GLN A 270 17.56 -25.92 -1.52
N GLN A 271 17.61 -26.55 -0.33
CA GLN A 271 16.89 -27.79 -0.05
C GLN A 271 15.38 -27.57 -0.04
N ALA A 272 14.90 -26.55 0.67
CA ALA A 272 13.47 -26.28 0.85
C ALA A 272 12.77 -25.86 -0.45
N LEU A 273 13.46 -25.13 -1.33
CA LEU A 273 12.87 -24.57 -2.55
C LEU A 273 13.34 -25.27 -3.83
N GLY A 274 14.27 -26.23 -3.76
CA GLY A 274 14.84 -26.87 -4.94
C GLY A 274 15.59 -25.90 -5.86
N ILE A 275 16.19 -24.84 -5.31
CA ILE A 275 16.86 -23.76 -6.06
C ILE A 275 18.39 -23.89 -6.05
N LYS A 276 19.06 -23.23 -7.00
CA LYS A 276 20.53 -23.18 -7.06
C LYS A 276 21.11 -22.13 -6.10
N GLN A 277 22.37 -22.30 -5.69
CA GLN A 277 23.14 -21.36 -4.84
C GLN A 277 23.04 -19.88 -5.27
N ARG A 278 23.04 -19.59 -6.58
CA ARG A 278 22.90 -18.22 -7.10
C ARG A 278 21.54 -17.61 -6.74
N GLN A 279 20.48 -18.40 -6.86
CA GLN A 279 19.12 -17.96 -6.51
C GLN A 279 18.99 -17.77 -4.99
N ALA A 280 19.51 -18.70 -4.19
CA ALA A 280 19.55 -18.55 -2.73
C ALA A 280 20.31 -17.28 -2.30
N THR A 281 21.45 -17.00 -2.93
CA THR A 281 22.22 -15.75 -2.69
C THR A 281 21.41 -14.50 -3.00
N ASN A 282 20.65 -14.50 -4.10
CA ASN A 282 19.79 -13.37 -4.46
C ASN A 282 18.66 -13.17 -3.45
N ILE A 283 18.02 -14.25 -3.00
CA ILE A 283 16.96 -14.21 -1.99
C ILE A 283 17.50 -13.66 -0.66
N LEU A 284 18.67 -14.12 -0.22
CA LEU A 284 19.31 -13.59 0.99
C LEU A 284 19.65 -12.11 0.86
N GLY A 285 20.07 -11.67 -0.33
CA GLY A 285 20.24 -10.25 -0.64
C GLY A 285 18.94 -9.48 -0.49
N SER A 286 17.85 -9.96 -1.11
CA SER A 286 16.53 -9.35 -1.00
C SER A 286 16.01 -9.32 0.45
N ALA A 287 16.18 -10.41 1.22
CA ALA A 287 15.77 -10.45 2.62
C ALA A 287 16.53 -9.43 3.48
N ARG A 288 17.81 -9.21 3.20
CA ARG A 288 18.60 -8.16 3.86
C ARG A 288 18.15 -6.76 3.44
N ASP A 289 17.94 -6.55 2.14
CA ASP A 289 17.55 -5.25 1.61
C ASP A 289 16.12 -4.86 2.05
N LEU A 290 15.27 -5.86 2.31
CA LEU A 290 13.94 -5.74 2.93
C LEU A 290 14.00 -5.69 4.47
N GLY A 291 15.16 -5.70 5.09
CA GLY A 291 15.27 -5.60 6.55
C GLY A 291 14.72 -6.79 7.33
N VAL A 292 14.47 -7.94 6.70
CA VAL A 292 14.05 -9.19 7.37
C VAL A 292 15.20 -9.77 8.18
N VAL A 293 16.43 -9.64 7.66
CA VAL A 293 17.65 -10.10 8.32
C VAL A 293 18.73 -9.03 8.32
N VAL A 294 19.55 -9.01 9.37
CA VAL A 294 20.80 -8.25 9.42
C VAL A 294 21.99 -9.19 9.33
N THR A 295 23.08 -8.73 8.71
CA THR A 295 24.32 -9.49 8.57
C THR A 295 25.37 -8.99 9.55
N GLU A 296 25.99 -9.90 10.30
CA GLU A 296 27.12 -9.62 11.20
C GLU A 296 28.32 -10.48 10.79
N LYS A 297 29.53 -9.93 10.78
CA LYS A 297 30.75 -10.71 10.53
C LYS A 297 31.31 -11.24 11.85
N VAL A 298 31.43 -12.57 11.97
CA VAL A 298 32.03 -13.24 13.14
C VAL A 298 33.26 -13.99 12.64
N GLY A 299 34.44 -13.38 12.81
CA GLY A 299 35.69 -13.91 12.27
C GLY A 299 35.67 -13.96 10.74
N ARG A 300 35.77 -15.17 10.17
CA ARG A 300 35.69 -15.41 8.72
C ARG A 300 34.28 -15.69 8.22
N GLU A 301 33.31 -15.82 9.12
CA GLU A 301 31.95 -16.21 8.80
C GLU A 301 31.00 -15.02 8.83
N VAL A 302 29.83 -15.19 8.17
CA VAL A 302 28.75 -14.20 8.17
C VAL A 302 27.56 -14.82 8.88
N LEU A 303 27.15 -14.20 9.98
CA LEU A 303 25.94 -14.54 10.73
C LEU A 303 24.78 -13.73 10.17
N LEU A 304 23.61 -14.35 10.06
CA LEU A 304 22.34 -13.71 9.77
C LEU A 304 21.49 -13.73 11.04
N ARG A 305 20.98 -12.58 11.45
CA ARG A 305 20.03 -12.45 12.57
C ARG A 305 18.70 -11.94 12.05
N LEU A 306 17.60 -12.52 12.54
CA LEU A 306 16.25 -12.05 12.26
C LEU A 306 16.03 -10.69 12.93
N VAL A 307 15.39 -9.75 12.23
CA VAL A 307 14.97 -8.46 12.81
C VAL A 307 13.63 -8.69 13.52
N GLN A 308 13.60 -8.59 14.85
CA GLN A 308 12.40 -8.82 15.68
C GLN A 308 11.39 -7.65 15.57
N PRO A 309 10.06 -7.91 15.59
CA PRO A 309 9.39 -9.22 15.74
C PRO A 309 8.76 -9.68 14.40
N PHE A 310 9.51 -10.40 13.59
CA PHE A 310 8.91 -11.09 12.43
C PHE A 310 8.11 -12.30 12.95
N VAL A 311 6.79 -12.15 13.14
CA VAL A 311 5.88 -13.25 13.52
C VAL A 311 5.08 -13.64 12.28
N ASN A 312 5.17 -14.90 11.85
CA ASN A 312 4.26 -15.47 10.85
C ASN A 312 2.99 -15.95 11.58
N GLU A 313 1.87 -15.24 11.40
CA GLU A 313 0.51 -15.76 11.67
C GLU A 313 -0.16 -16.22 10.37
#